data_AF-A0A4Q6J6Q3-F1
#
_entry.id   AF-A0A4Q6J6Q3-F1
#
_cell.length_a   1.000
_cell.length_b   1.000
_cell.length_c   1.000
_cell.angle_alpha   90.00
_cell.angle_beta   90.00
_cell.angle_gamma   90.00
#
_symmetry.space_group_name_H-M   'P 1'
#
loop_
_entity.id
_entity.type
_entity.pdbx_description
1 polymer ?
#
loop_
_entity_poly.entity_id
_entity_poly.type
_entity_poly.pdbx_seq_one_letter_code
_entity_poly.pdbx_strand_id
1 'polypeptide(L)'
;MKINNRNTKQSGFSLLELIVVLAVLGILASIVLPSAFSGTSKASALLKMRTADTLKTCILNVHANLGWGSNVLSNPNYNSGNDGLDMCVGGDVAIVAAQQSNFNRIDISGLSDMVQITTAPTNGSKGVYKVGSSVMSLSSSQPSGELSVEYTLTPDAEVCDLLAKFEGSTSTCDLSTADTTGVIQHTASSGGVSTLKIIRKFAV
;
A
#
# COMPACT_ATOMS: atom_id res chain seq x y z
N MET A 1 -20.81 -70.61 9.29
CA MET A 1 -20.81 -69.15 9.55
C MET A 1 -21.19 -68.46 8.25
N LYS A 2 -22.34 -67.76 8.20
CA LYS A 2 -22.92 -67.21 6.96
C LYS A 2 -22.55 -65.73 6.86
N ILE A 3 -21.75 -65.34 5.86
CA ILE A 3 -21.31 -63.96 5.67
C ILE A 3 -22.41 -63.22 4.90
N ASN A 4 -23.06 -62.26 5.57
CA ASN A 4 -24.10 -61.44 4.96
C ASN A 4 -23.47 -60.39 4.03
N ASN A 5 -23.68 -60.56 2.72
CA ASN A 5 -23.21 -59.61 1.70
C ASN A 5 -24.12 -58.37 1.69
N ARG A 6 -23.69 -57.27 2.33
CA ARG A 6 -24.38 -55.97 2.27
C ARG A 6 -24.13 -55.34 0.90
N ASN A 7 -25.08 -55.49 -0.01
CA ASN A 7 -25.11 -54.76 -1.27
C ASN A 7 -25.43 -53.28 -1.00
N THR A 8 -24.41 -52.48 -0.72
CA THR A 8 -24.54 -51.02 -0.70
C THR A 8 -24.66 -50.55 -2.15
N LYS A 9 -25.87 -50.18 -2.58
CA LYS A 9 -26.09 -49.55 -3.89
C LYS A 9 -25.31 -48.23 -3.92
N GLN A 10 -24.13 -48.25 -4.53
CA GLN A 10 -23.35 -47.06 -4.78
C GLN A 10 -24.03 -46.28 -5.91
N SER A 11 -24.85 -45.31 -5.55
CA SER A 11 -25.42 -44.33 -6.49
C SER A 11 -24.29 -43.39 -6.90
N GLY A 12 -23.59 -43.72 -7.99
CA GLY A 12 -22.64 -42.80 -8.62
C GLY A 12 -23.37 -41.63 -9.27
N PHE A 13 -22.76 -40.44 -9.22
CA PHE A 13 -23.20 -39.28 -10.00
C PHE A 13 -23.34 -39.65 -11.48
N SER A 14 -24.45 -39.26 -12.10
CA SER A 14 -24.64 -39.44 -13.54
C SER A 14 -23.64 -38.57 -14.30
N LEU A 15 -23.12 -39.08 -15.44
CA LEU A 15 -22.29 -38.31 -16.35
C LEU A 15 -23.02 -37.03 -16.81
N LEU A 16 -24.35 -37.12 -16.94
CA LEU A 16 -25.19 -35.98 -17.28
C LEU A 16 -25.25 -34.93 -16.17
N GLU A 17 -25.31 -35.36 -14.89
CA GLU A 17 -25.29 -34.41 -13.76
C GLU A 17 -23.98 -33.64 -13.71
N LEU A 18 -22.86 -34.31 -13.96
CA LEU A 18 -21.57 -33.65 -14.01
C LEU A 18 -21.51 -32.61 -15.13
N ILE A 19 -22.05 -32.92 -16.32
CA ILE A 19 -22.06 -32.00 -17.46
C ILE A 19 -22.96 -30.78 -17.18
N VAL A 20 -24.15 -30.97 -16.60
CA VAL A 20 -25.05 -29.84 -16.29
C VAL A 20 -24.44 -28.94 -15.22
N VAL A 21 -23.82 -29.50 -14.19
CA VAL A 21 -23.12 -28.73 -13.15
C VAL A 21 -21.97 -27.93 -13.76
N LEU A 22 -21.16 -28.53 -14.62
CA LEU A 22 -20.08 -27.83 -15.33
C LEU A 22 -20.61 -26.73 -16.26
N ALA A 23 -21.74 -26.95 -16.92
CA ALA A 23 -22.37 -25.94 -17.77
C ALA A 23 -22.83 -24.72 -16.96
N VAL A 24 -23.49 -24.93 -15.82
CA VAL A 24 -23.90 -23.83 -14.92
C VAL A 24 -22.68 -23.13 -14.31
N LEU A 25 -21.67 -23.89 -13.86
CA LEU A 25 -20.41 -23.32 -13.36
C LEU A 25 -19.69 -22.49 -14.42
N GLY A 26 -19.70 -22.91 -15.70
CA GLY A 26 -19.12 -22.16 -16.80
C GLY A 26 -19.81 -20.82 -17.05
N ILE A 27 -21.14 -20.77 -16.95
CA ILE A 27 -21.91 -19.53 -17.07
C ILE A 27 -21.65 -18.61 -15.87
N LEU A 28 -21.62 -19.15 -14.65
CA LEU A 28 -21.32 -18.34 -13.46
C LEU A 28 -19.90 -17.80 -13.50
N ALA A 29 -18.92 -18.60 -13.92
CA ALA A 29 -17.54 -18.19 -14.04
C ALA A 29 -17.36 -17.05 -15.07
N SER A 30 -18.05 -17.10 -16.21
CA SER A 30 -17.92 -16.06 -17.25
C SER A 30 -18.41 -14.68 -16.80
N ILE A 31 -19.38 -14.62 -15.90
CA ILE A 31 -19.92 -13.36 -15.36
C ILE A 31 -19.05 -12.83 -14.21
N VAL A 32 -18.57 -13.70 -13.33
CA VAL A 32 -17.86 -13.30 -12.11
C VAL A 32 -16.38 -12.98 -12.35
N LEU A 33 -15.71 -13.67 -13.27
CA LEU A 33 -14.27 -13.49 -13.49
C LEU A 33 -13.87 -12.04 -13.85
N PRO A 34 -14.54 -11.31 -14.76
CA PRO A 34 -14.13 -9.95 -15.11
C PRO A 34 -14.25 -8.94 -13.96
N SER A 35 -15.25 -9.10 -13.09
CA SER A 35 -15.48 -8.22 -11.94
C SER A 35 -14.52 -8.51 -10.78
N ALA A 36 -14.08 -9.76 -10.62
CA ALA A 36 -13.13 -10.15 -9.59
C ALA A 36 -11.74 -9.50 -9.75
N PHE A 37 -11.28 -9.28 -10.99
CA PHE A 37 -9.95 -8.69 -11.25
C PHE A 37 -9.98 -7.15 -11.25
N SER A 38 -11.04 -6.52 -11.75
CA SER A 38 -11.15 -5.06 -11.86
C SER A 38 -11.31 -4.31 -10.53
N GLY A 39 -11.73 -4.98 -9.46
CA GLY A 39 -11.82 -4.37 -8.12
C GLY A 39 -10.47 -4.20 -7.40
N THR A 40 -9.45 -4.96 -7.80
CA THR A 40 -8.18 -5.03 -7.07
C THR A 40 -7.30 -3.79 -7.26
N SER A 41 -7.21 -3.27 -8.50
CA SER A 41 -6.42 -2.07 -8.82
C SER A 41 -6.96 -0.82 -8.14
N LYS A 42 -8.28 -0.68 -8.04
CA LYS A 42 -8.94 0.44 -7.37
C LYS A 42 -8.73 0.40 -5.85
N ALA A 43 -8.79 -0.79 -5.27
CA ALA A 43 -8.57 -0.96 -3.84
C ALA A 43 -7.12 -0.66 -3.45
N SER A 44 -6.14 -1.14 -4.22
CA SER A 44 -4.71 -0.88 -3.99
C SER A 44 -4.36 0.60 -4.22
N ALA A 45 -4.90 1.22 -5.26
CA ALA A 45 -4.85 2.66 -5.49
C ALA A 45 -5.28 3.47 -4.24
N LEU A 46 -6.47 3.17 -3.72
CA LEU A 46 -7.00 3.86 -2.52
C LEU A 46 -6.19 3.59 -1.26
N LEU A 47 -5.64 2.37 -1.14
CA LEU A 47 -4.77 2.03 -0.03
C LEU A 47 -3.49 2.88 -0.04
N LYS A 48 -2.89 3.15 -1.21
CA LYS A 48 -1.72 4.06 -1.34
C LYS A 48 -2.02 5.49 -0.89
N MET A 49 -3.21 6.00 -1.19
CA MET A 49 -3.64 7.32 -0.70
C MET A 49 -3.83 7.31 0.82
N ARG A 50 -4.52 6.31 1.35
CA ARG A 50 -4.78 6.17 2.80
C ARG A 50 -3.49 6.00 3.60
N THR A 51 -2.56 5.19 3.12
CA THR A 51 -1.24 5.01 3.76
C THR A 51 -0.46 6.32 3.79
N ALA A 52 -0.50 7.14 2.74
CA ALA A 52 0.11 8.47 2.76
C ALA A 52 -0.54 9.40 3.82
N ASP A 53 -1.87 9.35 3.98
CA ASP A 53 -2.61 10.13 4.99
C ASP A 53 -2.34 9.65 6.43
N THR A 54 -2.29 8.33 6.65
CA THR A 54 -1.91 7.75 7.94
C THR A 54 -0.47 8.11 8.29
N LEU A 55 0.45 8.08 7.32
CA LEU A 55 1.85 8.45 7.54
C LEU A 55 1.98 9.91 7.95
N LYS A 56 1.28 10.81 7.25
CA LYS A 56 1.20 12.23 7.64
C LYS A 56 0.69 12.36 9.08
N THR A 57 -0.38 11.65 9.43
CA THR A 57 -0.98 11.69 10.78
C THR A 57 -0.01 11.18 11.84
N CYS A 58 0.70 10.08 11.58
CA CYS A 58 1.71 9.54 12.48
C CYS A 58 2.82 10.58 12.76
N ILE A 59 3.40 11.15 11.71
CA ILE A 59 4.46 12.16 11.82
C ILE A 59 3.96 13.41 12.56
N LEU A 60 2.76 13.90 12.24
CA LEU A 60 2.18 15.06 12.93
C LEU A 60 1.96 14.81 14.42
N ASN A 61 1.52 13.61 14.81
CA ASN A 61 1.38 13.26 16.22
C ASN A 61 2.72 13.28 16.95
N VAL A 62 3.78 12.79 16.32
CA VAL A 62 5.14 12.83 16.89
C VAL A 62 5.58 14.27 17.09
N HIS A 63 5.42 15.12 16.07
CA HIS A 63 5.81 16.53 16.14
C HIS A 63 4.99 17.30 17.18
N ALA A 64 3.68 17.07 17.23
CA ALA A 64 2.79 17.76 18.17
C ALA A 64 3.04 17.38 19.63
N ASN A 65 3.35 16.11 19.92
CA ASN A 65 3.54 15.64 21.29
C ASN A 65 4.98 15.79 21.80
N LEU A 66 5.98 15.66 20.93
CA LEU A 66 7.40 15.68 21.33
C LEU A 66 8.14 16.95 20.92
N GLY A 67 7.52 17.84 20.13
CA GLY A 67 8.16 19.06 19.63
C GLY A 67 9.30 18.80 18.65
N TRP A 68 9.34 17.63 18.01
CA TRP A 68 10.36 17.29 17.04
C TRP A 68 10.19 18.13 15.77
N GLY A 69 11.31 18.56 15.17
CA GLY A 69 11.28 19.41 13.97
C GLY A 69 10.72 18.69 12.73
N SER A 70 10.21 19.46 11.77
CA SER A 70 9.46 18.96 10.60
C SER A 70 10.28 18.17 9.56
N ASN A 71 11.59 18.01 9.75
CA ASN A 71 12.42 17.25 8.82
C ASN A 71 12.28 15.75 9.06
N VAL A 72 11.46 15.11 8.24
CA VAL A 72 11.15 13.67 8.33
C VAL A 72 12.18 12.77 7.66
N LEU A 73 13.07 13.30 6.82
CA LEU A 73 14.08 12.50 6.11
C LEU A 73 15.39 12.40 6.88
N SER A 74 15.64 13.35 7.77
CA SER A 74 16.87 13.45 8.56
C SER A 74 16.62 14.31 9.80
N ASN A 75 15.97 13.73 10.81
CA ASN A 75 15.76 14.35 12.11
C ASN A 75 16.87 13.91 13.09
N PRO A 76 17.43 14.80 13.92
CA PRO A 76 18.38 14.40 14.98
C PRO A 76 17.83 13.41 16.00
N ASN A 77 16.51 13.27 16.10
CA ASN A 77 15.86 12.28 16.96
C ASN A 77 15.75 10.89 16.31
N TYR A 78 16.04 10.77 15.01
CA TYR A 78 16.15 9.48 14.32
C TYR A 78 17.58 8.96 14.34
N ASN A 79 17.74 7.64 14.32
CA ASN A 79 19.03 7.01 14.10
C ASN A 79 19.57 7.42 12.72
N SER A 80 20.89 7.64 12.62
CA SER A 80 21.50 8.10 11.37
C SER A 80 21.33 7.06 10.27
N GLY A 81 20.51 7.37 9.26
CA GLY A 81 20.14 6.43 8.20
C GLY A 81 18.68 6.01 8.23
N ASN A 82 17.94 6.30 9.31
CA ASN A 82 16.50 6.12 9.39
C ASN A 82 15.72 7.41 9.10
N ASP A 83 14.45 7.26 8.77
CA ASP A 83 13.51 8.37 8.52
C ASP A 83 12.16 8.19 9.24
N GLY A 84 11.26 9.15 9.03
CA GLY A 84 9.93 9.16 9.63
C GLY A 84 9.05 7.99 9.20
N LEU A 85 9.31 7.35 8.06
CA LEU A 85 8.60 6.13 7.65
C LEU A 85 9.07 4.94 8.47
N ASP A 86 10.39 4.83 8.72
CA ASP A 86 10.93 3.81 9.60
C ASP A 86 10.38 3.96 11.03
N MET A 87 10.27 5.18 11.54
CA MET A 87 9.63 5.44 12.83
C MET A 87 8.17 5.03 12.85
N CYS A 88 7.39 5.41 11.83
CA CYS A 88 5.97 5.11 11.80
C CYS A 88 5.66 3.64 11.56
N VAL A 89 6.56 2.86 10.95
CA VAL A 89 6.34 1.42 10.71
C VAL A 89 7.08 0.56 11.72
N GLY A 90 8.36 0.84 11.96
CA GLY A 90 9.25 0.09 12.84
C GLY A 90 9.29 0.56 14.29
N GLY A 91 8.75 1.73 14.60
CA GLY A 91 8.66 2.25 15.96
C GLY A 91 9.99 2.77 16.51
N ASP A 92 10.32 2.38 17.74
CA ASP A 92 11.45 2.89 18.52
C ASP A 92 12.82 2.48 17.98
N VAL A 93 12.89 1.42 17.17
CA VAL A 93 14.14 0.98 16.49
C VAL A 93 14.72 2.05 15.57
N ALA A 94 13.88 2.94 15.04
CA ALA A 94 14.29 4.07 14.19
C ALA A 94 14.71 5.30 15.01
N ILE A 95 14.52 5.29 16.33
CA ILE A 95 14.71 6.43 17.23
C ILE A 95 16.02 6.29 18.02
N VAL A 96 16.71 7.41 18.22
CA VAL A 96 17.92 7.45 19.06
C VAL A 96 17.61 7.05 20.50
N ALA A 97 18.51 6.32 21.14
CA ALA A 97 18.30 5.77 22.49
C ALA A 97 17.87 6.81 23.53
N ALA A 98 18.37 8.05 23.41
CA ALA A 98 18.02 9.15 24.31
C ALA A 98 16.55 9.60 24.24
N GLN A 99 15.83 9.28 23.16
CA GLN A 99 14.46 9.73 22.90
C GLN A 99 13.42 8.62 22.90
N GLN A 100 13.83 7.34 22.98
CA GLN A 100 12.92 6.19 22.94
C GLN A 100 11.89 6.21 24.08
N SER A 101 12.28 6.63 25.28
CA SER A 101 11.36 6.74 26.42
C SER A 101 10.26 7.79 26.19
N ASN A 102 10.59 8.91 25.55
CA ASN A 102 9.61 9.94 25.21
C ASN A 102 8.67 9.46 24.10
N PHE A 103 9.22 8.78 23.09
CA PHE A 103 8.46 8.20 21.99
C PHE A 103 7.49 7.11 22.46
N ASN A 104 7.93 6.18 23.30
CA ASN A 104 7.08 5.09 23.80
C ASN A 104 5.94 5.56 24.71
N ARG A 105 6.00 6.78 25.23
CA ARG A 105 4.94 7.35 26.09
C ARG A 105 3.75 7.91 25.31
N ILE A 106 3.93 8.21 24.03
CA ILE A 106 2.88 8.84 23.21
C ILE A 106 2.07 7.85 22.39
N ASP A 107 2.39 6.54 22.50
CA ASP A 107 1.63 5.40 21.96
C ASP A 107 1.07 5.64 20.55
N ILE A 108 1.96 6.00 19.63
CA ILE A 108 1.56 6.32 18.26
C ILE A 108 1.19 5.02 17.55
N SER A 109 -0.01 4.98 17.00
CA SER A 109 -0.41 3.91 16.09
C SER A 109 0.41 3.98 14.81
N GLY A 110 1.22 2.95 14.58
CA GLY A 110 2.08 2.84 13.41
C GLY A 110 1.34 2.47 12.12
N LEU A 111 2.08 2.42 11.02
CA LEU A 111 1.63 1.97 9.70
C LEU A 111 1.78 0.45 9.49
N SER A 112 2.23 -0.30 10.51
CA SER A 112 2.60 -1.72 10.41
C SER A 112 1.50 -2.60 9.79
N ASP A 113 0.23 -2.29 10.04
CA ASP A 113 -0.90 -3.08 9.55
C ASP A 113 -1.36 -2.69 8.14
N MET A 114 -0.91 -1.52 7.65
CA MET A 114 -1.28 -1.02 6.32
C MET A 114 -0.22 -1.29 5.26
N VAL A 115 0.99 -1.69 5.67
CA VAL A 115 2.13 -1.95 4.79
C VAL A 115 2.68 -3.35 4.98
N GLN A 116 3.13 -3.96 3.89
CA GLN A 116 3.95 -5.16 3.93
C GLN A 116 5.38 -4.77 4.30
N ILE A 117 5.90 -5.32 5.40
CA ILE A 117 7.32 -5.20 5.76
C ILE A 117 8.10 -6.26 4.99
N THR A 118 8.86 -5.85 3.98
CA THR A 118 9.77 -6.76 3.24
C THR A 118 11.10 -6.90 3.97
N THR A 119 11.60 -5.79 4.49
CA THR A 119 12.79 -5.74 5.35
C THR A 119 12.47 -4.81 6.51
N ALA A 120 12.62 -5.30 7.74
CA ALA A 120 12.42 -4.47 8.93
C ALA A 120 13.57 -3.45 9.05
N PRO A 121 13.31 -2.23 9.55
CA PRO A 121 14.35 -1.26 9.81
C PRO A 121 15.24 -1.73 10.95
N THR A 122 16.51 -1.35 10.91
CA THR A 122 17.45 -1.49 12.04
C THR A 122 18.03 -0.13 12.37
N ASN A 123 18.75 -0.04 13.50
CA ASN A 123 19.47 1.18 13.84
C ASN A 123 20.41 1.58 12.69
N GLY A 124 20.08 2.70 12.05
CA GLY A 124 20.82 3.32 10.96
C GLY A 124 20.66 2.65 9.60
N SER A 125 19.65 1.79 9.42
CA SER A 125 19.32 1.24 8.10
C SER A 125 17.80 1.24 7.90
N LYS A 126 17.39 1.77 6.75
CA LYS A 126 15.99 1.88 6.35
C LYS A 126 15.35 0.51 6.15
N GLY A 127 14.08 0.41 6.53
CA GLY A 127 13.24 -0.71 6.14
C GLY A 127 12.82 -0.61 4.67
N VAL A 128 12.28 -1.71 4.16
CA VAL A 128 11.66 -1.77 2.83
C VAL A 128 10.20 -2.13 3.03
N TYR A 129 9.32 -1.20 2.67
CA TYR A 129 7.88 -1.30 2.88
C TYR A 129 7.13 -1.32 1.56
N LYS A 130 6.09 -2.15 1.45
CA LYS A 130 5.29 -2.27 0.24
C LYS A 130 3.82 -2.03 0.50
N VAL A 131 3.14 -1.44 -0.48
CA VAL A 131 1.68 -1.32 -0.52
C VAL A 131 1.21 -1.95 -1.83
N GLY A 132 0.70 -3.18 -1.73
CA GLY A 132 0.52 -4.04 -2.89
C GLY A 132 1.89 -4.43 -3.47
N SER A 133 2.08 -4.24 -4.77
CA SER A 133 3.37 -4.52 -5.46
C SER A 133 4.40 -3.39 -5.33
N SER A 134 3.98 -2.19 -4.94
CA SER A 134 4.79 -0.98 -5.02
C SER A 134 5.59 -0.74 -3.74
N VAL A 135 6.84 -0.29 -3.88
CA VAL A 135 7.70 0.04 -2.74
C VAL A 135 7.46 1.48 -2.32
N MET A 136 7.16 1.67 -1.04
CA MET A 136 6.88 2.95 -0.42
C MET A 136 8.18 3.58 0.12
N SER A 137 8.38 4.86 -0.16
CA SER A 137 9.47 5.66 0.39
C SER A 137 9.02 7.09 0.67
N LEU A 138 9.77 7.79 1.53
CA LEU A 138 9.60 9.22 1.71
C LEU A 138 10.54 9.98 0.79
N SER A 139 10.02 11.03 0.17
CA SER A 139 10.80 12.07 -0.47
C SER A 139 10.29 13.44 -0.01
N SER A 140 11.11 14.48 -0.14
CA SER A 140 10.68 15.85 0.06
C SER A 140 10.85 16.60 -1.25
N SER A 141 9.79 17.26 -1.69
CA SER A 141 9.87 18.22 -2.79
C SER A 141 10.15 19.58 -2.17
N GLN A 142 11.30 20.17 -2.51
CA GLN A 142 11.62 21.53 -2.11
C GLN A 142 10.61 22.52 -2.71
N PRO A 143 10.23 23.61 -2.02
CA PRO A 143 10.81 24.08 -0.76
C PRO A 143 9.98 23.73 0.49
N SER A 144 10.67 23.09 1.45
CA SER A 144 10.53 23.19 2.92
C SER A 144 9.21 22.94 3.67
N GLY A 145 8.11 22.49 3.04
CA GLY A 145 6.86 22.21 3.79
C GLY A 145 6.07 20.97 3.34
N GLU A 146 6.53 20.25 2.32
CA GLU A 146 5.72 19.21 1.69
C GLU A 146 6.38 17.83 1.83
N LEU A 147 5.72 16.92 2.54
CA LEU A 147 6.03 15.50 2.45
C LEU A 147 5.60 15.00 1.10
N SER A 148 6.41 14.15 0.51
CA SER A 148 5.99 13.35 -0.61
C SER A 148 6.13 11.89 -0.21
N VAL A 149 5.06 11.13 -0.39
CA VAL A 149 5.10 9.68 -0.27
C VAL A 149 5.19 9.12 -1.67
N GLU A 150 6.25 8.38 -1.92
CA GLU A 150 6.58 7.85 -3.24
C GLU A 150 6.37 6.35 -3.28
N TYR A 151 5.71 5.88 -4.33
CA TYR A 151 5.44 4.48 -4.60
C TYR A 151 6.08 4.12 -5.93
N THR A 152 7.21 3.43 -5.86
CA THR A 152 7.93 2.94 -7.05
C THR A 152 7.33 1.61 -7.52
N LEU A 153 7.43 1.33 -8.83
CA LEU A 153 6.87 0.13 -9.46
C LEU A 153 5.33 0.04 -9.27
N THR A 154 4.63 1.16 -9.40
CA THR A 154 3.16 1.19 -9.35
C THR A 154 2.60 0.78 -10.72
N PRO A 155 1.74 -0.25 -10.81
CA PRO A 155 1.10 -0.60 -12.07
C PRO A 155 0.31 0.58 -12.64
N ASP A 156 0.42 0.81 -13.93
CA ASP A 156 -0.23 1.94 -14.60
C ASP A 156 -1.74 1.98 -14.37
N ALA A 157 -2.40 0.82 -14.34
CA ALA A 157 -3.82 0.70 -14.04
C ALA A 157 -4.21 1.35 -12.70
N GLU A 158 -3.35 1.24 -11.66
CA GLU A 158 -3.60 1.83 -10.36
C GLU A 158 -3.40 3.35 -10.35
N VAL A 159 -2.38 3.83 -11.07
CA VAL A 159 -2.14 5.27 -11.25
C VAL A 159 -3.32 5.90 -11.98
N CYS A 160 -3.81 5.24 -13.02
CA CYS A 160 -4.98 5.66 -13.78
C CYS A 160 -6.26 5.66 -12.94
N ASP A 161 -6.48 4.65 -12.11
CA ASP A 161 -7.63 4.60 -11.19
C ASP A 161 -7.59 5.75 -10.17
N LEU A 162 -6.39 6.16 -9.73
CA LEU A 162 -6.22 7.33 -8.86
C LEU A 162 -6.53 8.65 -9.58
N LEU A 163 -5.94 8.86 -10.76
CA LEU A 163 -6.15 10.06 -11.57
C LEU A 163 -7.63 10.25 -11.92
N ALA A 164 -8.29 9.17 -12.37
CA ALA A 164 -9.72 9.20 -12.69
C ALA A 164 -10.59 9.59 -11.49
N LYS A 165 -10.23 9.15 -10.28
CA LYS A 165 -11.00 9.42 -9.07
C LYS A 165 -10.77 10.81 -8.50
N PHE A 166 -9.52 11.29 -8.48
CA PHE A 166 -9.15 12.52 -7.76
C PHE A 166 -9.02 13.74 -8.67
N GLU A 167 -8.73 13.54 -9.95
CA GLU A 167 -8.56 14.63 -10.92
C GLU A 167 -9.67 14.63 -11.98
N GLY A 168 -10.59 13.67 -11.91
CA GLY A 168 -11.79 13.63 -12.76
C GLY A 168 -11.51 13.35 -14.23
N SER A 169 -10.34 12.80 -14.57
CA SER A 169 -9.99 12.46 -15.95
C SER A 169 -10.90 11.34 -16.45
N THR A 170 -11.82 11.70 -17.36
CA THR A 170 -12.71 10.79 -18.09
C THR A 170 -12.11 10.32 -19.42
N SER A 171 -10.94 10.84 -19.78
CA SER A 171 -10.13 10.42 -20.93
C SER A 171 -9.24 9.22 -20.58
N THR A 172 -8.88 8.45 -21.60
CA THR A 172 -7.86 7.39 -21.52
C THR A 172 -6.65 7.92 -20.78
N CYS A 173 -6.36 7.34 -19.62
CA CYS A 173 -5.20 7.68 -18.83
C CYS A 173 -3.93 7.48 -19.67
N ASP A 174 -3.29 8.58 -20.03
CA ASP A 174 -2.04 8.60 -20.79
C ASP A 174 -0.90 8.90 -19.82
N LEU A 175 -0.09 7.87 -19.55
CA LEU A 175 1.10 7.96 -18.70
C LEU A 175 2.38 8.05 -19.53
N SER A 176 2.31 8.39 -20.82
CA SER A 176 3.50 8.51 -21.68
C SER A 176 4.42 9.66 -21.27
N THR A 177 3.87 10.68 -20.62
CA THR A 177 4.60 11.82 -20.04
C THR A 177 4.49 11.80 -18.52
N ALA A 178 5.52 12.35 -17.86
CA ALA A 178 5.46 12.57 -16.41
C ALA A 178 4.55 13.75 -16.10
N ASP A 179 3.71 13.63 -15.07
CA ASP A 179 3.03 14.76 -14.46
C ASP A 179 3.66 15.07 -13.10
N THR A 180 4.21 16.28 -12.98
CA THR A 180 4.82 16.79 -11.76
C THR A 180 4.01 17.93 -11.15
N THR A 181 2.73 18.03 -11.49
CA THR A 181 1.85 19.11 -11.06
C THR A 181 0.84 18.58 -10.04
N GLY A 182 0.43 19.42 -9.09
CA GLY A 182 -0.64 19.05 -8.15
C GLY A 182 -0.21 18.08 -7.04
N VAL A 183 -1.22 17.44 -6.45
CA VAL A 183 -1.10 16.58 -5.25
C VAL A 183 -0.69 15.15 -5.62
N ILE A 184 -1.07 14.72 -6.82
CA ILE A 184 -0.76 13.40 -7.36
C ILE A 184 0.19 13.64 -8.53
N GLN A 185 1.43 13.18 -8.39
CA GLN A 185 2.45 13.27 -9.42
C GLN A 185 2.80 11.86 -9.88
N HIS A 186 3.19 11.69 -11.13
CA HIS A 186 3.68 10.42 -11.63
C HIS A 186 4.80 10.60 -12.65
N THR A 187 5.71 9.63 -12.73
CA THR A 187 6.66 9.58 -13.84
C THR A 187 6.00 9.05 -15.12
N ALA A 188 6.68 9.21 -16.25
CA ALA A 188 6.30 8.49 -17.46
C ALA A 188 6.36 6.97 -17.21
N SER A 189 5.42 6.24 -17.81
CA SER A 189 5.36 4.79 -17.75
C SER A 189 6.53 4.17 -18.49
N SER A 190 7.13 3.17 -17.86
CA SER A 190 8.15 2.31 -18.47
C SER A 190 7.82 0.86 -18.15
N GLY A 191 7.44 0.09 -19.18
CA GLY A 191 7.12 -1.33 -19.02
C GLY A 191 5.82 -1.61 -18.26
N GLY A 192 4.84 -0.70 -18.30
CA GLY A 192 3.55 -0.87 -17.63
C GLY A 192 3.54 -0.49 -16.14
N VAL A 193 4.64 0.14 -15.68
CA VAL A 193 4.77 0.67 -14.32
C VAL A 193 5.27 2.10 -14.34
N SER A 194 4.83 2.85 -13.35
CA SER A 194 5.18 4.26 -13.12
C SER A 194 5.53 4.47 -11.64
N THR A 195 6.30 5.51 -11.35
CA THR A 195 6.49 5.97 -9.97
C THR A 195 5.40 6.96 -9.65
N LEU A 196 4.62 6.68 -8.61
CA LEU A 196 3.55 7.54 -8.12
C LEU A 196 4.04 8.32 -6.91
N LYS A 197 3.90 9.63 -6.93
CA LYS A 197 4.26 10.51 -5.82
C LYS A 197 3.02 11.25 -5.33
N ILE A 198 2.75 11.10 -4.04
CA ILE A 198 1.60 11.69 -3.37
C ILE A 198 2.12 12.79 -2.45
N ILE A 199 1.86 14.04 -2.82
CA ILE A 199 2.25 15.20 -2.03
C ILE A 199 1.26 15.40 -0.89
N ARG A 200 1.80 15.64 0.29
CA ARG A 200 1.07 15.97 1.51
C ARG A 200 1.75 17.15 2.17
N LYS A 201 1.07 18.30 2.15
CA LYS A 201 1.57 19.50 2.83
C LYS A 201 1.56 19.27 4.33
N PHE A 202 2.69 19.50 4.97
CA PHE A 202 2.81 19.69 6.41
C PHE A 202 2.67 21.19 6.68
N ALA A 203 1.55 21.59 7.27
CA ALA A 203 1.50 22.84 7.99
C ALA A 203 1.99 22.53 9.40
N VAL A 204 3.21 22.93 9.73
CA VAL A 204 3.74 22.96 11.10
C VAL A 204 4.18 24.38 11.38
#